data_AF-A0A9Q3IHG4-F1
#
_entry.id   AF-A0A9Q3IHG4-F1
#
_cell.length_a   1.000
_cell.length_b   1.000
_cell.length_c   1.000
_cell.angle_alpha   90.00
_cell.angle_beta   90.00
_cell.angle_gamma   90.00
#
_symmetry.space_group_name_H-M   'P 1'
#
loop_
_entity.id
_entity.type
_entity.pdbx_description
1 polymer ?
#
loop_
_entity_poly.entity_id
_entity_poly.type
_entity_poly.pdbx_seq_one_letter_code
_entity_poly.pdbx_strand_id
1 'polypeptide(L)'
;MEDSFAYAKDKWDESHATPDFKVGDLVLVSTTNFNNIKGCKRLKDSFAGHFFMKYLHGENAIEVELSEECSNKHPTFPVSLVKPYKSSDADRFPLRNKVPQHIASIESPVTKEITKVLKERKL
;
A
#
# COMPACT_ATOMS: atom_id res chain seq x y z
N MET A 1 -33.00 6.96 23.80
CA MET A 1 -32.32 6.23 22.69
C MET A 1 -31.67 7.19 21.71
N GLU A 2 -32.29 8.35 21.46
CA GLU A 2 -31.70 9.46 20.68
C GLU A 2 -30.39 10.02 21.28
N ASP A 3 -30.27 10.10 22.60
CA ASP A 3 -29.05 10.60 23.27
C ASP A 3 -27.78 9.77 22.99
N SER A 4 -27.92 8.45 22.79
CA SER A 4 -26.78 7.58 22.50
C SER A 4 -26.22 7.80 21.10
N PHE A 5 -27.07 8.16 20.13
CA PHE A 5 -26.65 8.50 18.77
C PHE A 5 -25.99 9.87 18.71
N ALA A 6 -26.46 10.84 19.50
CA ALA A 6 -25.84 12.15 19.61
C ALA A 6 -24.42 12.06 20.19
N TYR A 7 -24.25 11.33 21.30
CA TYR A 7 -22.93 11.13 21.91
C TYR A 7 -21.92 10.46 20.96
N ALA A 8 -22.37 9.44 20.22
CA ALA A 8 -21.53 8.75 19.25
C ALA A 8 -21.12 9.66 18.07
N LYS A 9 -22.04 10.51 17.61
CA LYS A 9 -21.78 11.48 16.54
C LYS A 9 -20.77 12.54 16.98
N ASP A 10 -20.97 13.16 18.13
CA ASP A 10 -20.07 14.22 18.63
C ASP A 10 -18.64 13.69 18.82
N LYS A 11 -18.49 12.47 19.34
CA LYS A 11 -17.18 11.81 19.46
C LYS A 11 -16.52 11.50 18.13
N TRP A 12 -17.32 11.14 17.14
CA TRP A 12 -16.84 10.88 15.79
C TRP A 12 -16.36 12.19 15.15
N ASP A 13 -17.20 13.23 15.16
CA ASP A 13 -16.89 14.56 14.62
C ASP A 13 -15.64 15.18 15.30
N GLU A 14 -15.47 15.00 16.61
CA GLU A 14 -14.29 15.48 17.38
C GLU A 14 -12.96 14.86 16.90
N SER A 15 -13.00 13.59 16.49
CA SER A 15 -11.80 12.82 16.13
C SER A 15 -11.54 12.73 14.63
N HIS A 16 -12.56 12.98 13.80
CA HIS A 16 -12.48 12.86 12.36
C HIS A 16 -12.29 14.23 11.71
N ALA A 17 -11.03 14.61 11.52
CA ALA A 17 -10.69 15.73 10.64
C ALA A 17 -10.68 15.24 9.18
N THR A 18 -11.51 15.85 8.33
CA THR A 18 -11.50 15.61 6.89
C THR A 18 -10.17 16.09 6.32
N PRO A 19 -9.35 15.24 5.71
CA PRO A 19 -8.10 15.68 5.11
C PRO A 19 -8.41 16.44 3.80
N ASP A 20 -7.85 17.65 3.66
CA ASP A 20 -7.91 18.40 2.40
C ASP A 20 -7.00 17.75 1.36
N PHE A 21 -7.59 16.99 0.44
CA PHE A 21 -6.90 16.45 -0.71
C PHE A 21 -7.26 17.20 -1.99
N LYS A 22 -6.28 17.43 -2.86
CA LYS A 22 -6.50 18.05 -4.16
C LYS A 22 -6.14 17.08 -5.29
N VAL A 23 -6.84 17.24 -6.41
CA VAL A 23 -6.51 16.51 -7.65
C VAL A 23 -5.09 16.89 -8.06
N GLY A 24 -4.26 15.89 -8.34
CA GLY A 24 -2.84 16.04 -8.64
C GLY A 24 -1.89 15.81 -7.45
N ASP A 25 -2.41 15.72 -6.22
CA ASP A 25 -1.57 15.42 -5.06
C ASP A 25 -1.06 13.97 -5.09
N LEU A 26 0.14 13.79 -4.53
CA LEU A 26 0.71 12.47 -4.28
C LEU A 26 0.17 11.92 -2.96
N VAL A 27 -0.32 10.69 -3.00
CA VAL A 27 -0.91 10.03 -1.84
C VAL A 27 -0.37 8.62 -1.64
N LEU A 28 -0.38 8.19 -0.38
CA LEU A 28 -0.06 6.83 0.07
C LEU A 28 -1.36 6.07 0.32
N VAL A 29 -1.48 4.84 -0.18
CA VAL A 29 -2.69 4.01 0.03
C VAL A 29 -2.41 2.85 0.98
N SER A 30 -3.28 2.59 1.95
CA SER A 30 -3.08 1.54 2.95
C SER A 30 -3.09 0.13 2.35
N THR A 31 -2.11 -0.69 2.72
CA THR A 31 -1.95 -2.09 2.25
C THR A 31 -2.79 -3.10 3.04
N THR A 32 -3.66 -2.63 3.93
CA THR A 32 -4.47 -3.50 4.80
C THR A 32 -5.31 -4.50 4.00
N ASN A 33 -5.87 -4.07 2.87
CA ASN A 33 -6.75 -4.87 2.01
C ASN A 33 -6.05 -5.38 0.73
N PHE A 34 -4.73 -5.27 0.67
CA PHE A 34 -3.92 -5.69 -0.46
C PHE A 34 -3.48 -7.15 -0.27
N ASN A 35 -4.10 -8.06 -1.01
CA ASN A 35 -3.79 -9.49 -0.97
C ASN A 35 -2.67 -9.89 -1.96
N ASN A 36 -2.31 -8.99 -2.89
CA ASN A 36 -1.30 -9.26 -3.93
C ASN A 36 0.12 -8.85 -3.54
N ILE A 37 0.29 -8.13 -2.41
CA ILE A 37 1.62 -7.71 -1.96
C ILE A 37 2.30 -8.92 -1.33
N LYS A 38 3.27 -9.48 -2.06
CA LYS A 38 4.08 -10.62 -1.62
C LYS A 38 5.00 -10.19 -0.48
N GLY A 39 5.03 -10.94 0.63
CA GLY A 39 5.91 -10.67 1.77
C GLY A 39 5.34 -11.16 3.10
N CYS A 40 6.17 -11.17 4.14
CA CYS A 40 5.70 -11.53 5.48
C CYS A 40 4.92 -10.36 6.11
N LYS A 41 3.78 -10.66 6.74
CA LYS A 41 2.83 -9.66 7.30
C LYS A 41 3.46 -8.65 8.25
N ARG A 42 4.59 -8.97 8.90
CA ARG A 42 5.28 -8.12 9.88
C ARG A 42 6.31 -7.16 9.28
N LEU A 43 6.87 -7.47 8.10
CA LEU A 43 7.88 -6.62 7.44
C LEU A 43 7.29 -5.87 6.24
N LYS A 44 6.02 -6.10 5.89
CA LYS A 44 5.38 -5.34 4.83
C LYS A 44 5.12 -3.91 5.27
N ASP A 45 5.31 -2.98 4.34
CA ASP A 45 4.90 -1.60 4.56
C ASP A 45 3.37 -1.53 4.69
N SER A 46 2.92 -0.71 5.64
CA SER A 46 1.48 -0.53 5.91
C SER A 46 0.80 0.35 4.86
N PHE A 47 1.59 1.05 4.04
CA PHE A 47 1.14 1.93 2.96
C PHE A 47 1.97 1.65 1.70
N ALA A 48 1.31 1.67 0.56
CA ALA A 48 1.90 1.44 -0.75
C ALA A 48 1.87 2.70 -1.60
N GLY A 49 2.90 2.79 -2.44
CA GLY A 49 3.04 3.75 -3.53
C GLY A 49 3.22 5.19 -3.08
N HIS A 50 3.55 6.03 -4.05
CA HIS A 50 3.05 7.39 -4.13
C HIS A 50 2.20 7.38 -5.39
N PHE A 51 0.89 7.51 -5.23
CA PHE A 51 -0.04 7.48 -6.36
C PHE A 51 -0.54 8.88 -6.62
N PHE A 52 -0.76 9.19 -7.90
CA PHE A 52 -1.39 10.45 -8.28
C PHE A 52 -2.88 10.38 -8.03
N MET A 53 -3.41 11.36 -7.30
CA MET A 53 -4.85 11.53 -7.18
C MET A 53 -5.42 12.06 -8.49
N LYS A 54 -6.28 11.28 -9.14
CA LYS A 54 -6.92 11.64 -10.40
C LYS A 54 -8.24 12.36 -10.18
N TYR A 55 -9.02 11.92 -9.19
CA TYR A 55 -10.35 12.47 -8.92
C TYR A 55 -10.73 12.36 -7.45
N LEU A 56 -11.60 13.26 -7.00
CA LEU A 56 -12.17 13.27 -5.66
C LEU A 56 -13.68 12.99 -5.78
N HIS A 57 -14.09 11.80 -5.35
CA HIS A 57 -15.48 11.34 -5.37
C HIS A 57 -16.19 11.83 -4.11
N GLY A 58 -16.70 13.06 -4.17
CA GLY A 58 -17.25 13.75 -2.99
C GLY A 58 -16.19 13.90 -1.91
N GLU A 59 -16.58 13.92 -0.64
CA GLU A 59 -15.64 14.15 0.47
C GLU A 59 -14.99 12.86 1.01
N ASN A 60 -15.55 11.70 0.66
CA ASN A 60 -15.25 10.44 1.34
C ASN A 60 -14.38 9.47 0.55
N ALA A 61 -14.26 9.65 -0.77
CA ALA A 61 -13.55 8.72 -1.63
C ALA A 61 -12.67 9.44 -2.65
N ILE A 62 -11.54 8.83 -2.95
CA ILE A 62 -10.57 9.34 -3.91
C ILE A 62 -10.27 8.28 -4.95
N GLU A 63 -9.99 8.71 -6.17
CA GLU A 63 -9.53 7.84 -7.24
C GLU A 63 -8.07 8.11 -7.51
N VAL A 64 -7.26 7.06 -7.48
CA VAL A 64 -5.81 7.14 -7.69
C VAL A 64 -5.38 6.33 -8.89
N GLU A 65 -4.29 6.76 -9.51
CA GLU A 65 -3.64 5.98 -10.56
C GLU A 65 -2.73 4.92 -9.94
N LEU A 66 -3.14 3.64 -10.03
CA LEU A 66 -2.40 2.51 -9.49
C LEU A 66 -1.34 2.02 -10.48
N SER A 67 -0.17 1.62 -9.96
CA SER A 67 0.86 0.95 -10.75
C SER A 67 0.42 -0.47 -11.16
N GLU A 68 1.08 -1.04 -12.17
CA GLU A 68 0.73 -2.36 -12.72
C GLU A 68 0.65 -3.48 -11.66
N GLU A 69 1.49 -3.44 -10.64
CA GLU A 69 1.51 -4.41 -9.54
C GLU A 69 0.20 -4.40 -8.71
N CYS A 70 -0.45 -3.23 -8.66
CA CYS A 70 -1.68 -3.00 -7.93
C CYS A 70 -2.91 -2.85 -8.85
N SER A 71 -2.74 -3.01 -10.17
CA SER A 71 -3.81 -2.83 -11.18
C SER A 71 -5.03 -3.74 -11.00
N ASN A 72 -4.85 -4.90 -10.34
CA ASN A 72 -5.94 -5.81 -9.98
C ASN A 72 -6.88 -5.28 -8.88
N LYS A 73 -6.55 -4.13 -8.27
CA LYS A 73 -7.39 -3.48 -7.24
C LYS A 73 -8.15 -2.32 -7.87
N HIS A 74 -9.34 -2.07 -7.33
CA HIS A 74 -10.12 -0.92 -7.73
C HIS A 74 -9.37 0.38 -7.39
N PRO A 75 -9.28 1.37 -8.30
CA PRO A 75 -8.51 2.60 -8.08
C PRO A 75 -9.16 3.58 -7.08
N THR A 76 -10.43 3.36 -6.72
CA THR A 76 -11.13 4.19 -5.74
C THR A 76 -10.94 3.69 -4.32
N PHE A 77 -10.48 4.57 -3.43
CA PHE A 77 -10.24 4.28 -2.02
C PHE A 77 -10.96 5.30 -1.12
N PRO A 78 -11.46 4.88 0.06
CA PRO A 78 -11.97 5.82 1.05
C PRO A 78 -10.82 6.66 1.63
N VAL A 79 -11.11 7.92 1.96
CA VAL A 79 -10.11 8.89 2.49
C VAL A 79 -9.43 8.38 3.77
N SER A 80 -10.09 7.55 4.57
CA SER A 80 -9.55 6.96 5.80
C SER A 80 -8.39 5.99 5.56
N LEU A 81 -8.31 5.39 4.37
CA LEU A 81 -7.25 4.47 3.98
C LEU A 81 -6.11 5.17 3.24
N VAL A 82 -6.13 6.49 3.18
CA VAL A 82 -5.21 7.30 2.38
C VAL A 82 -4.48 8.28 3.28
N LYS A 83 -3.19 8.50 2.98
CA LYS A 83 -2.39 9.54 3.63
C LYS A 83 -1.75 10.45 2.60
N PRO A 84 -1.60 11.76 2.89
CA PRO A 84 -0.84 12.66 2.03
C PRO A 84 0.62 12.23 2.02
N TYR A 85 1.23 12.21 0.83
CA TYR A 85 2.65 11.94 0.71
C TYR A 85 3.48 13.14 1.16
N LYS A 86 4.54 12.88 1.93
CA LYS A 86 5.52 13.89 2.33
C LYS A 86 6.87 13.54 1.72
N SER A 87 7.30 14.36 0.77
CA SER A 87 8.64 14.29 0.19
C SER A 87 9.70 14.46 1.28
N SER A 88 10.87 13.85 1.06
CA SER A 88 12.01 14.05 1.96
C SER A 88 12.48 15.49 1.90
N ASP A 89 12.44 16.18 3.03
CA ASP A 89 12.95 17.53 3.19
C ASP A 89 14.48 17.50 3.31
N ALA A 90 15.18 18.12 2.34
CA ALA A 90 16.63 18.15 2.27
C ALA A 90 17.26 19.08 3.32
N ASP A 91 16.57 20.15 3.68
CA ASP A 91 17.06 21.13 4.66
C ASP A 91 16.98 20.54 6.07
N ARG A 92 15.88 19.81 6.35
CA ARG A 92 15.69 19.17 7.65
C ARG A 92 16.51 17.89 7.82
N PHE A 93 16.76 17.15 6.72
CA PHE A 93 17.47 15.87 6.75
C PHE A 93 18.57 15.78 5.69
N PRO A 94 19.65 16.58 5.81
CA PRO A 94 20.70 16.68 4.79
C PRO A 94 21.51 15.38 4.60
N LEU A 95 21.54 14.50 5.61
CA LEU A 95 22.24 13.21 5.55
C LEU A 95 21.39 12.08 4.94
N ARG A 96 20.13 12.33 4.60
CA ARG A 96 19.23 11.35 3.96
C ARG A 96 19.49 11.27 2.45
N ASN A 97 20.76 11.19 2.06
CA ASN A 97 21.14 10.95 0.68
C ASN A 97 20.68 9.54 0.28
N LYS A 98 20.10 9.44 -0.92
CA LYS A 98 19.56 8.21 -1.51
C LYS A 98 20.71 7.23 -1.76
N VAL A 99 21.06 6.43 -0.76
CA VAL A 99 21.90 5.26 -1.00
C VAL A 99 21.12 4.40 -1.99
N PRO A 100 21.65 4.09 -3.18
CA PRO A 100 20.98 3.18 -4.10
C PRO A 100 20.76 1.87 -3.34
N GLN A 101 19.51 1.46 -3.19
CA GLN A 101 19.18 0.18 -2.58
C GLN A 101 19.83 -0.90 -3.45
N HIS A 102 20.88 -1.54 -2.95
CA HIS A 102 21.51 -2.65 -3.62
C HIS A 102 20.50 -3.81 -3.64
N ILE A 103 19.77 -3.95 -4.75
CA ILE A 103 18.96 -5.15 -4.99
C ILE A 103 19.96 -6.30 -5.04
N ALA A 104 19.96 -7.15 -4.02
CA ALA A 104 20.75 -8.38 -4.08
C ALA A 104 20.28 -9.15 -5.32
N SER A 105 21.20 -9.41 -6.25
CA SER A 105 20.92 -10.21 -7.43
C SER A 105 20.44 -11.58 -6.96
N ILE A 106 19.13 -11.84 -7.07
CA ILE A 106 18.57 -13.15 -6.79
C ILE A 106 19.08 -14.04 -7.92
N GLU A 107 20.08 -14.87 -7.63
CA GLU A 107 20.53 -15.91 -8.55
C GLU A 107 19.29 -16.73 -8.96
N SER A 108 19.05 -16.80 -10.28
CA SER A 108 17.94 -17.56 -10.85
C SER A 108 17.91 -18.98 -10.28
N PRO A 109 16.75 -19.53 -9.88
CA PRO A 109 16.69 -20.87 -9.35
C PRO A 109 17.19 -21.86 -10.41
N VAL A 110 18.33 -22.49 -10.15
CA VAL A 110 18.84 -23.61 -10.95
C VAL A 110 17.78 -24.71 -10.92
N THR A 111 17.08 -24.88 -12.03
CA THR A 111 16.13 -25.97 -12.23
C THR A 111 16.90 -27.29 -12.19
N LYS A 112 16.79 -28.02 -11.07
CA LYS A 112 17.32 -29.38 -10.98
C LYS A 112 16.34 -30.32 -11.66
N GLU A 113 16.72 -30.89 -12.80
CA GLU A 113 15.96 -31.94 -13.46
C GLU A 113 15.96 -33.20 -12.58
N ILE A 114 14.79 -33.60 -12.10
CA ILE A 114 14.62 -34.82 -11.32
C ILE A 114 14.56 -35.99 -12.29
N THR A 115 15.64 -36.74 -12.43
CA THR A 115 15.63 -38.02 -13.15
C THR A 115 14.95 -39.09 -12.27
N LYS A 116 13.86 -39.68 -12.78
CA LYS A 116 13.12 -40.75 -12.10
C LYS A 116 14.03 -41.98 -11.94
N VAL A 117 14.36 -42.35 -10.70
CA VAL A 117 15.00 -43.63 -10.41
C VAL A 117 13.91 -44.71 -10.41
N LEU A 118 13.78 -45.44 -11.51
CA LEU A 118 12.97 -46.66 -11.58
C LEU A 118 13.66 -47.75 -10.78
N LYS A 119 13.04 -48.18 -9.67
CA LYS A 119 13.50 -49.29 -8.84
C LYS A 119 12.98 -50.58 -9.44
N GLU A 120 13.86 -51.36 -10.07
CA GLU A 120 13.50 -52.71 -10.54
C GLU A 120 13.21 -53.61 -9.34
N ARG A 121 12.03 -54.23 -9.32
CA ARG A 121 11.69 -55.32 -8.40
C ARG A 121 12.21 -56.61 -9.02
N LYS A 122 13.17 -57.27 -8.36
CA LYS A 122 13.56 -58.65 -8.68
C LYS A 122 12.43 -59.61 -8.29
N LEU A 123 12.12 -60.55 -9.20
CA LEU A 123 11.29 -61.73 -8.95
C LEU A 123 11.95 -62.66 -7.92
#